data_AF-A0A521XUZ0-F1
#
_entry.id   AF-A0A521XUZ0-F1
#
_cell.length_a   1.000
_cell.length_b   1.000
_cell.length_c   1.000
_cell.angle_alpha   90.00
_cell.angle_beta   90.00
_cell.angle_gamma   90.00
#
_symmetry.space_group_name_H-M   'P 1'
#
loop_
_entity.id
_entity.type
_entity.pdbx_description
1 polymer ?
#
loop_
_entity_poly.entity_id
_entity_poly.type
_entity_poly.pdbx_seq_one_letter_code
_entity_poly.pdbx_strand_id
1 'polypeptide(L)' 'MRKMTGMEHAEPNMVTLAPGESGELVWRFTKAGTFDFACLQPGHFEAGMMGKVLVK' A
#
# COMPACT_ATOMS: atom_id res chain seq x y z
N MET A 1 -7.59 9.78 -4.35
CA MET A 1 -8.60 9.24 -3.41
C MET A 1 -9.58 10.27 -2.86
N ARG A 2 -9.16 11.50 -2.51
CA ARG A 2 -10.09 12.52 -1.97
C ARG A 2 -11.27 12.92 -2.89
N LYS A 3 -11.16 12.69 -4.21
CA LYS A 3 -12.24 12.94 -5.20
C LYS A 3 -13.08 11.70 -5.57
N MET A 4 -12.69 10.52 -5.09
CA MET A 4 -13.30 9.23 -5.50
C MET A 4 -13.65 8.43 -4.24
N THR A 5 -14.49 8.99 -3.39
CA THR A 5 -14.94 8.39 -2.14
C THR A 5 -15.82 7.17 -2.46
N GLY A 6 -15.36 5.97 -2.12
CA GLY A 6 -16.10 4.72 -2.35
C GLY A 6 -15.69 3.93 -3.60
N MET A 7 -14.65 4.33 -4.33
CA MET A 7 -14.06 3.41 -5.32
C MET A 7 -13.42 2.23 -4.60
N GLU A 8 -13.82 1.03 -5.00
CA GLU A 8 -13.14 -0.20 -4.62
C GLU A 8 -11.77 -0.21 -5.28
N HIS A 9 -10.73 -0.05 -4.46
CA HIS A 9 -9.38 -0.37 -4.89
C HIS A 9 -9.33 -1.90 -4.86
N ALA A 10 -9.25 -2.55 -6.02
CA ALA A 10 -9.16 -4.02 -6.13
C ALA A 10 -8.01 -4.37 -7.06
N GLU A 11 -6.83 -3.82 -6.76
CA GLU A 11 -5.62 -4.13 -7.49
C GLU A 11 -4.85 -5.27 -6.79
N PRO A 12 -4.17 -6.15 -7.55
CA PRO A 12 -3.47 -7.31 -6.99
C PRO A 12 -2.27 -6.93 -6.10
N ASN A 13 -1.85 -5.67 -6.12
CA ASN A 13 -0.75 -5.12 -5.33
C ASN A 13 -1.24 -4.45 -4.03
N MET A 14 -2.39 -4.87 -3.51
CA MET A 14 -2.97 -4.31 -2.29
C MET A 14 -3.58 -5.40 -1.40
N VAL A 15 -3.54 -5.17 -0.09
CA VAL A 15 -4.31 -5.91 0.91
C VAL A 15 -5.08 -4.92 1.77
N THR A 16 -6.33 -5.26 2.10
CA THR A 16 -7.15 -4.53 3.07
C THR A 16 -7.16 -5.32 4.37
N LEU A 17 -6.82 -4.67 5.48
CA LEU A 17 -6.76 -5.30 6.80
C LEU A 17 -7.65 -4.52 7.77
N ALA A 18 -8.49 -5.23 8.52
CA ALA A 18 -9.19 -4.67 9.68
C ALA A 18 -8.21 -4.48 10.86
N PRO A 19 -8.57 -3.66 11.87
CA PRO A 19 -7.73 -3.50 13.06
C PRO A 19 -7.43 -4.84 13.74
N GLY A 20 -6.14 -5.14 13.94
CA GLY A 20 -5.67 -6.37 14.57
C GLY A 20 -5.48 -7.55 13.61
N GLU A 21 -5.85 -7.42 12.33
CA GLU A 21 -5.59 -8.44 11.33
C GLU A 21 -4.14 -8.38 10.81
N SER A 22 -3.73 -9.48 10.16
CA SER A 22 -2.46 -9.60 9.45
C SER A 22 -2.73 -10.20 8.08
N GLY A 23 -1.95 -9.81 7.08
CA GLY A 23 -2.01 -10.36 5.74
C GLY A 23 -0.68 -10.20 5.02
N GLU A 24 -0.57 -10.85 3.87
CA GLU A 24 0.67 -10.90 3.08
C GLU A 24 0.44 -10.30 1.69
N LEU A 25 1.44 -9.57 1.20
CA LEU A 25 1.53 -9.09 -0.17
C LEU A 25 2.82 -9.63 -0.79
N VAL A 26 2.70 -10.58 -1.73
CA VAL A 26 3.85 -11.15 -2.43
C VAL A 26 4.05 -10.42 -3.75
N TRP A 27 5.21 -9.79 -3.94
CA TRP A 27 5.52 -9.04 -5.15
C TRP A 27 6.85 -9.47 -5.76
N ARG A 28 6.87 -9.70 -7.08
CA ARG A 28 8.10 -9.94 -7.84
C ARG A 28 8.54 -8.65 -8.53
N PHE A 29 9.61 -8.05 -8.03
CA PHE A 29 10.25 -6.92 -8.68
C PHE A 29 11.02 -7.38 -9.93
N THR A 30 10.82 -6.68 -11.05
CA THR A 30 11.50 -6.97 -12.32
C THR A 30 12.64 -5.98 -12.62
N LYS A 31 12.82 -4.97 -11.77
CA LYS A 31 13.82 -3.91 -11.90
C LYS A 31 14.38 -3.55 -10.53
N ALA A 32 15.66 -3.19 -10.50
CA ALA A 32 16.28 -2.55 -9.33
C ALA A 32 15.71 -1.14 -9.14
N GLY A 33 15.65 -0.69 -7.89
CA GLY A 33 15.10 0.62 -7.53
C GLY A 33 14.63 0.72 -6.09
N THR A 34 14.15 1.91 -5.73
CA THR A 34 13.44 2.15 -4.46
C THR A 34 11.96 2.25 -4.76
N PHE A 35 11.15 1.46 -4.05
CA PHE A 35 9.70 1.38 -4.23
C PHE A 35 9.00 1.81 -2.95
N ASP A 36 8.01 2.67 -3.09
CA ASP A 36 7.17 3.11 -1.97
C ASP A 36 6.02 2.12 -1.74
N PHE A 37 5.73 1.83 -0.48
CA PHE A 37 4.47 1.21 -0.06
C PHE A 37 3.83 2.08 1.00
N ALA A 38 2.50 2.18 1.01
CA ALA A 38 1.81 3.01 1.98
C ALA A 38 0.36 2.59 2.19
N CYS A 39 -0.21 3.02 3.30
CA CYS A 39 -1.64 2.94 3.53
C CYS A 39 -2.35 4.08 2.82
N LEU A 40 -3.31 3.70 2.00
CA LEU A 40 -4.08 4.61 1.16
C LEU A 40 -5.39 5.07 1.83
N GLN A 41 -5.65 4.65 3.06
CA GLN A 41 -6.79 5.16 3.81
C GLN A 41 -6.60 6.66 4.10
N PRO A 42 -7.66 7.50 3.97
CA PRO A 42 -7.55 8.94 4.19
C PRO A 42 -6.88 9.26 5.55
N GLY A 43 -5.83 10.08 5.53
CA GLY A 43 -5.09 10.50 6.71
C GLY A 43 -3.99 9.54 7.16
N HIS A 44 -3.98 8.29 6.71
CA HIS A 44 -2.98 7.31 7.16
C HIS A 44 -1.60 7.57 6.54
N PHE A 45 -1.56 7.91 5.25
CA PHE A 45 -0.31 8.29 4.59
C PHE A 45 0.32 9.50 5.26
N GLU A 46 -0.48 10.55 5.48
CA GLU A 46 -0.03 11.80 6.11
C GLU A 46 0.38 11.60 7.59
N ALA A 47 -0.22 10.62 8.27
CA ALA A 47 0.19 10.18 9.61
C ALA A 47 1.49 9.35 9.62
N GLY A 48 2.10 9.10 8.46
CA GLY A 48 3.39 8.42 8.33
C GLY A 48 3.30 6.91 8.09
N MET A 49 2.12 6.38 7.75
CA MET A 49 1.93 4.97 7.45
C MET A 49 2.44 4.62 6.03
N MET A 50 3.74 4.82 5.83
CA MET A 50 4.46 4.62 4.58
C MET A 50 5.84 4.02 4.83
N GLY A 51 6.40 3.36 3.83
CA GLY A 51 7.75 2.80 3.88
C GLY A 51 8.35 2.64 2.49
N LYS A 52 9.63 2.27 2.48
CA LYS A 52 10.42 2.08 1.26
C LYS A 52 11.02 0.69 1.22
N VAL A 53 10.95 0.05 0.05
CA VAL A 53 11.65 -1.20 -0.26
C VAL A 53 12.77 -0.87 -1.24
N LEU A 54 14.01 -1.17 -0.84
CA LEU A 54 15.16 -1.08 -1.73
C LEU A 54 15.42 -2.44 -2.37
N VAL A 55 15.36 -2.48 -3.70
CA VAL A 55 15.70 -3.65 -4.53
C VAL A 55 16.98 -3.32 -5.29
N LYS A 56 18.01 -4.17 -5.14
CA LYS A 56 19.29 -4.03 -5.82
C LYS A 56 19.44 -5.07 -6.92
#